data_AF-A0A3P7JHE2-F1
#
_entry.id   AF-A0A3P7JHE2-F1
#
_cell.length_a   1.000
_cell.length_b   1.000
_cell.length_c   1.000
_cell.angle_alpha   90.00
_cell.angle_beta   90.00
_cell.angle_gamma   90.00
#
_symmetry.space_group_name_H-M   'P 1'
#
loop_
_entity.id
_entity.type
_entity.pdbx_description
1 polymer ?
#
loop_
_entity_poly.entity_id
_entity_poly.type
_entity_poly.pdbx_seq_one_letter_code
_entity_poly.pdbx_strand_id
1 'polypeptide(L)'
;MLSCCSIANFIKVLSFAIIAVVRRPIVICRFIRNVCLWFGYPAIDESGLWDDDLSQLLVSIMDLFIIIDKYGGNSEEILGAWRTYFDLLNTLPVEFWRQMPARNWLEEMAHRLEHLGNSRSHNVTSQIYESNSAQVFAPALWEECEKRSPPCDYRTLCEIPVMKDICNAEASYLRRAIISGHYQDAAHYIDVQFRLFREDLVSPLRDGLAVYKLNATTRYQKWVEDDSQPSSDLIVFEVEAIEGVQVRPSDGTLFRYAKLTDASRNHPAFARNLMFGQCVCLSCDDFREDYHLARIVEREDTGILAFTSMDENDAIVKNRVYHVAEPQSYLIAYQHVLLSLKDFSPCSPIPFERYLVYGKCDVRKPFYMRIDEDVEEVLDDAEIRKYYEDVRKDIRASIAKNPESYE
;
A
#
# COMPACT_ATOMS: atom_id res chain seq x y z
N MET A 1 -7.95 -19.14 4.88
CA MET A 1 -8.78 -18.19 4.10
C MET A 1 -7.88 -17.53 3.06
N LEU A 2 -7.76 -18.17 1.89
CA LEU A 2 -7.22 -17.58 0.67
C LEU A 2 -8.42 -17.05 -0.12
N SER A 3 -8.67 -15.76 0.00
CA SER A 3 -9.73 -15.00 -0.70
C SER A 3 -9.40 -13.54 -0.33
N CYS A 4 -8.86 -12.67 -1.18
CA CYS A 4 -9.20 -12.40 -2.57
C CYS A 4 -8.01 -11.78 -3.33
N CYS A 5 -7.30 -12.57 -4.12
CA CYS A 5 -6.77 -12.10 -5.41
C CYS A 5 -7.30 -13.05 -6.48
N SER A 6 -8.63 -13.08 -6.62
CA SER A 6 -9.27 -13.82 -7.71
C SER A 6 -8.91 -13.13 -9.03
N ILE A 7 -8.75 -13.92 -10.10
CA ILE A 7 -8.59 -13.43 -11.47
C ILE A 7 -9.70 -12.42 -11.82
N ALA A 8 -10.89 -12.52 -11.21
CA ALA A 8 -11.96 -11.53 -11.28
C ALA A 8 -11.52 -10.08 -10.90
N ASN A 9 -10.62 -9.91 -9.93
CA ASN A 9 -10.08 -8.58 -9.60
C ASN A 9 -9.15 -8.06 -10.70
N PHE A 10 -8.39 -8.94 -11.36
CA PHE A 10 -7.52 -8.58 -12.47
C PHE A 10 -8.32 -8.32 -13.77
N ILE A 11 -9.40 -9.05 -14.02
CA ILE A 11 -10.36 -8.79 -15.10
C ILE A 11 -10.97 -7.39 -14.92
N LYS A 12 -11.34 -7.01 -13.69
CA LYS A 12 -11.81 -5.65 -13.40
C LYS A 12 -10.74 -4.61 -13.74
N VAL A 13 -9.50 -4.78 -13.28
CA VAL A 13 -8.38 -3.87 -13.60
C VAL A 13 -8.10 -3.79 -15.12
N LEU A 14 -8.26 -4.89 -15.85
CA LEU A 14 -8.07 -4.95 -17.30
C LEU A 14 -9.21 -4.25 -18.06
N SER A 15 -10.46 -4.39 -17.59
CA SER A 15 -11.60 -3.59 -18.08
C SER A 15 -11.43 -2.09 -17.79
N PHE A 16 -10.69 -1.72 -16.75
CA PHE A 16 -10.33 -0.32 -16.44
C PHE A 16 -9.18 0.21 -17.31
N ALA A 17 -8.24 -0.65 -17.72
CA ALA A 17 -7.15 -0.31 -18.63
C ALA A 17 -7.64 0.06 -20.05
N ILE A 18 -8.78 -0.51 -20.47
CA ILE A 18 -9.48 -0.24 -21.74
C ILE A 18 -9.86 1.25 -21.90
N ILE A 19 -10.09 1.97 -20.81
CA ILE A 19 -10.50 3.39 -20.82
C ILE A 19 -9.28 4.34 -20.69
N ALA A 20 -8.13 3.86 -20.19
CA ALA A 20 -6.94 4.66 -19.92
C ALA A 20 -5.94 4.77 -21.10
N VAL A 21 -6.27 4.22 -22.27
CA VAL A 21 -5.37 4.05 -23.44
C VAL A 21 -4.77 5.37 -23.98
N VAL A 22 -5.33 6.54 -23.64
CA VAL A 22 -4.92 7.81 -24.27
C VAL A 22 -3.82 8.57 -23.51
N ARG A 23 -3.42 8.20 -22.27
CA ARG A 23 -2.47 9.03 -21.49
C ARG A 23 -1.25 8.36 -20.85
N ARG A 24 -1.21 7.04 -20.61
CA ARG A 24 -0.03 6.37 -19.99
C ARG A 24 0.21 4.93 -20.51
N PRO A 25 0.81 4.76 -21.71
CA PRO A 25 1.05 3.44 -22.31
C PRO A 25 1.97 2.53 -21.47
N ILE A 26 2.93 3.10 -20.73
CA ILE A 26 3.95 2.33 -19.97
C ILE A 26 3.34 1.46 -18.86
N VAL A 27 2.29 1.93 -18.18
CA VAL A 27 1.66 1.21 -17.06
C VAL A 27 0.86 0.02 -17.59
N ILE A 28 0.14 0.22 -18.70
CA ILE A 28 -0.68 -0.79 -19.36
C ILE A 28 0.20 -1.91 -19.94
N CYS A 29 1.28 -1.57 -20.64
CA CYS A 29 2.20 -2.56 -21.22
C CYS A 29 2.87 -3.45 -20.15
N ARG A 30 3.26 -2.86 -19.02
CA ARG A 30 3.81 -3.60 -17.87
C ARG A 30 2.75 -4.51 -17.25
N PHE A 31 1.52 -4.03 -17.13
CA PHE A 31 0.41 -4.80 -16.58
C PHE A 31 0.08 -6.04 -17.45
N ILE A 32 -0.14 -5.88 -18.76
CA ILE A 32 -0.44 -7.01 -19.67
C ILE A 32 0.64 -8.08 -19.57
N ARG A 33 1.92 -7.66 -19.61
CA ARG A 33 3.06 -8.58 -19.53
C ARG A 33 3.07 -9.35 -18.21
N ASN A 34 2.84 -8.67 -17.08
CA ASN A 34 2.80 -9.30 -15.76
C ASN A 34 1.64 -10.28 -15.63
N VAL A 35 0.47 -9.94 -16.14
CA VAL A 35 -0.71 -10.80 -16.15
C VAL A 35 -0.46 -12.07 -16.98
N CYS A 36 0.14 -11.94 -18.16
CA CYS A 36 0.53 -13.09 -18.99
C CYS A 36 1.51 -14.00 -18.25
N LEU A 37 2.49 -13.42 -17.53
CA LEU A 37 3.50 -14.17 -16.77
C LEU A 37 2.96 -14.83 -15.50
N TRP A 38 2.02 -14.20 -14.78
CA TRP A 38 1.49 -14.73 -13.51
C TRP A 38 0.38 -15.75 -13.69
N PHE A 39 -0.41 -15.64 -14.76
CA PHE A 39 -1.59 -16.49 -14.96
C PHE A 39 -1.54 -17.27 -16.27
N GLY A 40 -1.00 -16.67 -17.34
CA GLY A 40 -0.94 -17.30 -18.65
C GLY A 40 0.11 -18.41 -18.75
N TYR A 41 1.38 -18.09 -18.56
CA TYR A 41 2.47 -19.07 -18.69
C TYR A 41 2.37 -20.23 -17.69
N PRO A 42 2.00 -20.03 -16.41
CA PRO A 42 1.77 -21.13 -15.49
C PRO A 42 0.64 -22.07 -15.93
N ALA A 43 -0.37 -21.56 -16.65
CA ALA A 43 -1.44 -22.38 -17.20
C ALA A 43 -0.99 -23.29 -18.36
N ILE A 44 0.23 -23.13 -18.89
CA ILE A 44 0.78 -24.07 -19.89
C ILE A 44 1.05 -25.43 -19.24
N ASP A 45 1.60 -25.42 -18.02
CA ASP A 45 2.02 -26.63 -17.30
C ASP A 45 0.93 -27.15 -16.34
N GLU A 46 0.05 -26.28 -15.85
CA GLU A 46 -0.98 -26.62 -14.86
C GLU A 46 -2.40 -26.52 -15.43
N SER A 47 -3.00 -27.67 -15.78
CA SER A 47 -4.37 -27.73 -16.29
C SER A 47 -5.46 -27.36 -15.27
N GLY A 48 -5.12 -27.29 -13.97
CA GLY A 48 -6.02 -26.84 -12.91
C GLY A 48 -6.32 -25.34 -12.94
N LEU A 49 -5.56 -24.56 -13.70
CA LEU A 49 -5.74 -23.11 -13.88
C LEU A 49 -6.61 -22.78 -15.10
N TRP A 50 -7.12 -23.80 -15.81
CA TRP A 50 -7.97 -23.62 -16.99
C TRP A 50 -9.42 -23.37 -16.57
N ASP A 51 -9.66 -22.18 -16.04
CA ASP A 51 -10.99 -21.73 -15.64
C ASP A 51 -11.58 -20.69 -16.61
N ASP A 52 -12.87 -20.40 -16.40
CA ASP A 52 -13.60 -19.38 -17.17
C ASP A 52 -12.96 -17.98 -16.97
N ASP A 53 -12.32 -17.78 -15.82
CA ASP A 53 -11.64 -16.54 -15.44
C ASP A 53 -10.39 -16.29 -16.31
N LEU A 54 -9.52 -17.29 -16.51
CA LEU A 54 -8.38 -17.21 -17.45
C LEU A 54 -8.87 -16.98 -18.88
N SER A 55 -9.98 -17.61 -19.26
CA SER A 55 -10.59 -17.42 -20.59
C SER A 55 -11.04 -15.97 -20.79
N GLN A 56 -11.71 -15.38 -19.80
CA GLN A 56 -12.14 -13.98 -19.82
C GLN A 56 -10.96 -13.00 -19.81
N LEU A 57 -9.89 -13.35 -19.10
CA LEU A 57 -8.66 -12.57 -19.05
C LEU A 57 -8.03 -12.46 -20.44
N LEU A 58 -7.86 -13.58 -21.15
CA LEU A 58 -7.30 -13.59 -22.51
C LEU A 58 -8.15 -12.76 -23.47
N VAL A 59 -9.48 -12.88 -23.41
CA VAL A 59 -10.41 -12.09 -24.24
C VAL A 59 -10.27 -10.60 -23.95
N SER A 60 -10.23 -10.23 -22.67
CA SER A 60 -10.11 -8.83 -22.25
C SER A 60 -8.77 -8.20 -22.67
N ILE A 61 -7.67 -8.97 -22.70
CA ILE A 61 -6.37 -8.49 -23.21
C ILE A 61 -6.46 -8.24 -24.72
N MET A 62 -7.12 -9.14 -25.46
CA MET A 62 -7.34 -8.96 -26.90
C MET A 62 -8.16 -7.69 -27.20
N ASP A 63 -9.27 -7.49 -26.48
CA ASP A 63 -10.12 -6.29 -26.64
C ASP A 63 -9.32 -4.99 -26.41
N LEU A 64 -8.43 -4.99 -25.43
CA LEU A 64 -7.52 -3.87 -25.19
C LEU A 64 -6.64 -3.58 -26.41
N PHE A 65 -6.04 -4.61 -27.03
CA PHE A 65 -5.20 -4.41 -28.22
C PHE A 65 -6.01 -3.97 -29.45
N ILE A 66 -7.25 -4.43 -29.62
CA ILE A 66 -8.16 -3.91 -30.66
C ILE A 66 -8.37 -2.40 -30.49
N ILE A 67 -8.55 -1.94 -29.25
CA ILE A 67 -8.76 -0.53 -28.93
C ILE A 67 -7.48 0.26 -29.18
N ILE A 68 -6.33 -0.25 -28.72
CA ILE A 68 -5.03 0.37 -28.95
C ILE A 68 -4.76 0.56 -30.45
N ASP A 69 -5.01 -0.47 -31.27
CA ASP A 69 -4.84 -0.43 -32.72
C ASP A 69 -5.78 0.61 -33.37
N LYS A 70 -7.06 0.64 -32.95
CA LYS A 70 -8.05 1.61 -33.43
C LYS A 70 -7.64 3.07 -33.19
N TYR A 71 -6.93 3.35 -32.10
CA TYR A 71 -6.45 4.69 -31.76
C TYR A 71 -4.99 4.95 -32.19
N GLY A 72 -4.38 4.05 -32.97
CA GLY A 72 -3.05 4.24 -33.56
C GLY A 72 -1.87 4.12 -32.58
N GLY A 73 -2.02 3.33 -31.51
CA GLY A 73 -0.98 3.12 -30.52
C GLY A 73 0.16 2.21 -31.01
N ASN A 74 1.21 2.80 -31.59
CA ASN A 74 2.35 2.07 -32.18
C ASN A 74 3.68 2.26 -31.43
N SER A 75 3.67 2.42 -30.10
CA SER A 75 4.91 2.53 -29.31
C SER A 75 5.60 1.18 -29.13
N GLU A 76 6.94 1.15 -29.08
CA GLU A 76 7.74 -0.07 -28.87
C GLU A 76 7.29 -0.90 -27.66
N GLU A 77 6.84 -0.25 -26.58
CA GLU A 77 6.33 -0.92 -25.38
C GLU A 77 5.02 -1.69 -25.63
N ILE A 78 4.15 -1.15 -26.51
CA ILE A 78 2.89 -1.78 -26.90
C ILE A 78 3.18 -2.98 -27.79
N LEU A 79 4.10 -2.83 -28.75
CA LEU A 79 4.53 -3.92 -29.62
C LEU A 79 5.20 -5.02 -28.79
N GLY A 80 5.97 -4.67 -27.75
CA GLY A 80 6.54 -5.61 -26.80
C GLY A 80 5.49 -6.37 -25.99
N ALA A 81 4.47 -5.68 -25.46
CA ALA A 81 3.37 -6.32 -24.75
C ALA A 81 2.53 -7.23 -25.66
N TRP A 82 2.29 -6.79 -26.91
CA TRP A 82 1.61 -7.60 -27.93
C TRP A 82 2.37 -8.88 -28.22
N ARG A 83 3.70 -8.80 -28.39
CA ARG A 83 4.55 -9.98 -28.62
C ARG A 83 4.46 -10.99 -27.48
N THR A 84 4.50 -10.54 -26.22
CA THR A 84 4.38 -11.45 -25.07
C THR A 84 3.01 -12.12 -25.03
N TYR A 85 1.94 -11.36 -25.26
CA TYR A 85 0.60 -11.90 -25.28
C TYR A 85 0.37 -12.86 -26.46
N PHE A 86 0.85 -12.51 -27.66
CA PHE A 86 0.77 -13.35 -28.85
C PHE A 86 1.58 -14.63 -28.72
N ASP A 87 2.77 -14.56 -28.11
CA ASP A 87 3.58 -15.75 -27.79
C ASP A 87 2.85 -16.68 -26.81
N LEU A 88 2.23 -16.11 -25.77
CA LEU A 88 1.37 -16.87 -24.85
C LEU A 88 0.24 -17.59 -25.59
N LEU A 89 -0.49 -16.91 -26.48
CA LEU A 89 -1.58 -17.52 -27.24
C LEU A 89 -1.09 -18.73 -28.09
N ASN A 90 0.11 -18.64 -28.65
CA ASN A 90 0.70 -19.71 -29.46
C ASN A 90 1.34 -20.84 -28.65
N THR A 91 1.73 -20.58 -27.40
CA THR A 91 2.36 -21.57 -26.51
C THR A 91 1.37 -22.36 -25.67
N LEU A 92 0.12 -21.90 -25.54
CA LEU A 92 -0.92 -22.61 -24.80
C LEU A 92 -1.27 -23.97 -25.45
N PRO A 93 -1.45 -25.06 -24.65
CA PRO A 93 -1.69 -26.41 -25.17
C PRO A 93 -2.95 -26.55 -26.02
N VAL A 94 -2.96 -27.49 -26.96
CA VAL A 94 -4.14 -27.77 -27.81
C VAL A 94 -5.34 -28.21 -26.98
N GLU A 95 -5.10 -28.90 -25.87
CA GLU A 95 -6.09 -29.35 -24.90
C GLU A 95 -6.79 -28.21 -24.17
N PHE A 96 -6.08 -27.10 -23.90
CA PHE A 96 -6.66 -25.87 -23.36
C PHE A 96 -7.61 -25.26 -24.39
N TRP A 97 -7.15 -25.10 -25.63
CA TRP A 97 -7.93 -24.53 -26.72
C TRP A 97 -9.19 -25.33 -27.09
N ARG A 98 -9.21 -26.64 -26.82
CA ARG A 98 -10.43 -27.47 -27.00
C ARG A 98 -11.54 -27.11 -26.02
N GLN A 99 -11.19 -26.58 -24.86
CA GLN A 99 -12.13 -26.24 -23.78
C GLN A 99 -12.55 -24.77 -23.84
N MET A 100 -11.83 -23.93 -24.59
CA MET A 100 -12.05 -22.49 -24.63
C MET A 100 -13.12 -22.08 -25.66
N PRO A 101 -14.27 -21.51 -25.23
CA PRO A 101 -15.34 -21.10 -26.15
C PRO A 101 -14.94 -19.96 -27.10
N ALA A 102 -14.07 -19.05 -26.65
CA ALA A 102 -13.65 -17.87 -27.41
C ALA A 102 -12.46 -18.11 -28.36
N ARG A 103 -12.01 -19.36 -28.52
CA ARG A 103 -10.85 -19.72 -29.35
C ARG A 103 -10.90 -19.10 -30.74
N ASN A 104 -11.96 -19.38 -31.50
CA ASN A 104 -12.05 -18.96 -32.90
C ASN A 104 -11.99 -17.42 -33.03
N TRP A 105 -12.57 -16.71 -32.08
CA TRP A 105 -12.55 -15.25 -32.04
C TRP A 105 -11.15 -14.71 -31.72
N LEU A 106 -10.44 -15.32 -30.77
CA LEU A 106 -9.06 -14.95 -30.45
C LEU A 106 -8.12 -15.23 -31.62
N GLU A 107 -8.23 -16.38 -32.30
CA GLU A 107 -7.43 -16.71 -33.47
C GLU A 107 -7.67 -15.72 -34.62
N GLU A 108 -8.93 -15.37 -34.90
CA GLU A 108 -9.29 -14.37 -35.91
C GLU A 108 -8.71 -12.99 -35.58
N MET A 109 -8.84 -12.56 -34.32
CA MET A 109 -8.39 -11.23 -33.91
C MET A 109 -6.87 -11.13 -33.82
N ALA A 110 -6.20 -12.20 -33.41
CA ALA A 110 -4.74 -12.30 -33.42
C ALA A 110 -4.18 -12.15 -34.84
N HIS A 111 -4.81 -12.77 -35.84
CA HIS A 111 -4.46 -12.58 -37.25
C HIS A 111 -4.73 -11.14 -37.72
N ARG A 112 -5.83 -10.52 -37.29
CA ARG A 112 -6.16 -9.14 -37.65
C ARG A 112 -5.16 -8.11 -37.12
N LEU A 113 -4.50 -8.42 -36.00
CA LEU A 113 -3.55 -7.55 -35.31
C LEU A 113 -2.07 -7.96 -35.53
N GLU A 114 -1.81 -8.90 -36.44
CA GLU A 114 -0.46 -9.42 -36.73
C GLU A 114 0.52 -8.31 -37.18
N HIS A 115 0.03 -7.22 -37.78
CA HIS A 115 0.84 -6.06 -38.16
C HIS A 115 1.51 -5.36 -36.97
N LEU A 116 0.96 -5.48 -35.76
CA LEU A 116 1.60 -5.01 -34.52
C LEU A 116 2.86 -5.83 -34.18
N GLY A 117 3.03 -7.03 -34.73
CA GLY A 117 4.22 -7.86 -34.54
C GLY A 117 5.40 -7.51 -35.45
N ASN A 118 5.14 -6.92 -36.62
CA ASN A 118 6.05 -6.94 -37.78
C ASN A 118 7.11 -5.81 -37.86
N SER A 119 7.32 -5.02 -36.80
CA SER A 119 8.44 -4.06 -36.76
C SER A 119 9.73 -4.71 -36.25
N ARG A 120 10.56 -5.15 -37.22
CA ARG A 120 11.98 -5.59 -37.16
C ARG A 120 12.37 -6.76 -36.21
N SER A 121 12.71 -7.87 -36.88
CA SER A 121 13.81 -8.82 -36.62
C SER A 121 13.67 -9.86 -35.50
N HIS A 122 13.20 -11.06 -35.90
CA HIS A 122 13.12 -12.32 -35.14
C HIS A 122 14.44 -12.94 -34.63
N ASN A 123 15.59 -12.26 -34.69
CA ASN A 123 16.89 -12.85 -34.33
C ASN A 123 17.60 -12.18 -33.14
N VAL A 124 16.97 -11.18 -32.51
CA VAL A 124 17.55 -10.48 -31.34
C VAL A 124 16.98 -11.02 -30.02
N THR A 125 15.83 -11.70 -30.07
CA THR A 125 15.09 -12.09 -28.87
C THR A 125 15.80 -13.18 -28.06
N SER A 126 16.37 -14.21 -28.70
CA SER A 126 16.98 -15.34 -27.97
C SER A 126 18.19 -14.95 -27.11
N GLN A 127 19.00 -13.98 -27.56
CA GLN A 127 20.16 -13.49 -26.78
C GLN A 127 19.76 -12.45 -25.72
N ILE A 128 18.67 -11.71 -25.95
CA ILE A 128 18.10 -10.81 -24.95
C ILE A 128 17.40 -11.61 -23.83
N TYR A 129 16.75 -12.74 -24.13
CA TYR A 129 16.05 -13.54 -23.11
C TYR A 129 16.97 -14.14 -22.05
N GLU A 130 18.18 -14.58 -22.42
CA GLU A 130 19.15 -15.08 -21.43
C GLU A 130 19.83 -13.96 -20.63
N SER A 131 19.99 -12.76 -21.22
CA SER A 131 20.69 -11.65 -20.58
C SER A 131 19.77 -10.74 -19.74
N ASN A 132 18.48 -10.62 -20.11
CA ASN A 132 17.50 -9.77 -19.42
C ASN A 132 16.63 -10.49 -18.39
N SER A 133 16.63 -11.83 -18.32
CA SER A 133 15.92 -12.55 -17.25
C SER A 133 16.41 -12.13 -15.85
N ALA A 134 17.68 -11.72 -15.73
CA ALA A 134 18.27 -11.22 -14.50
C ALA A 134 17.94 -9.76 -14.16
N GLN A 135 17.39 -8.96 -15.09
CA GLN A 135 17.12 -7.52 -14.89
C GLN A 135 15.62 -7.13 -15.02
N VAL A 136 14.74 -8.03 -15.44
CA VAL A 136 13.32 -7.70 -15.73
C VAL A 136 12.38 -7.88 -14.52
N PHE A 137 12.86 -8.49 -13.44
CA PHE A 137 12.14 -8.59 -12.17
C PHE A 137 12.77 -7.65 -11.16
N ALA A 138 12.18 -6.47 -10.95
CA ALA A 138 12.27 -5.91 -9.61
C ALA A 138 11.35 -6.80 -8.76
N PRO A 139 11.88 -7.53 -7.76
CA PRO A 139 11.07 -8.21 -6.77
C PRO A 139 10.00 -7.24 -6.24
N ALA A 140 8.86 -7.74 -5.75
CA ALA A 140 7.97 -6.87 -5.00
C ALA A 140 8.79 -6.15 -3.90
N LEU A 141 8.55 -4.86 -3.66
CA LEU A 141 9.44 -4.06 -2.78
C LEU A 141 9.68 -4.73 -1.41
N TRP A 142 8.71 -5.50 -0.92
CA TRP A 142 8.83 -6.26 0.31
C TRP A 142 9.81 -7.45 0.21
N GLU A 143 9.98 -8.09 -0.95
CA GLU A 143 10.95 -9.18 -1.16
C GLU A 143 12.38 -8.68 -1.02
N GLU A 144 12.65 -7.48 -1.54
CA GLU A 144 13.95 -6.83 -1.33
C GLU A 144 14.15 -6.45 0.14
N CYS A 145 13.08 -6.01 0.81
CA CYS A 145 13.12 -5.68 2.23
C CYS A 145 13.31 -6.92 3.11
N GLU A 146 12.76 -8.08 2.75
CA GLU A 146 12.99 -9.36 3.46
C GLU A 146 14.46 -9.82 3.38
N LYS A 147 15.18 -9.44 2.33
CA LYS A 147 16.59 -9.83 2.10
C LYS A 147 17.62 -8.92 2.77
N ARG A 148 17.21 -7.77 3.31
CA ARG A 148 18.13 -6.77 3.90
C ARG A 148 17.67 -6.34 5.27
N SER A 149 18.60 -5.95 6.12
CA SER A 149 18.28 -5.35 7.43
C SER A 149 17.51 -4.03 7.27
N PRO A 150 16.66 -3.67 8.24
CA PRO A 150 15.96 -2.39 8.20
C PRO A 150 16.97 -1.22 8.16
N PRO A 151 16.66 -0.13 7.44
CA PRO A 151 17.57 1.00 7.27
C PRO A 151 17.82 1.78 8.58
N CYS A 152 16.91 1.67 9.54
CA CYS A 152 16.98 2.30 10.85
C CYS A 152 16.15 1.50 11.87
N ASP A 153 16.35 1.77 13.16
CA ASP A 153 15.50 1.24 14.22
C ASP A 153 14.10 1.89 14.15
N TYR A 154 13.03 1.08 14.21
CA TYR A 154 11.65 1.56 14.22
C TYR A 154 11.36 2.56 15.35
N ARG A 155 12.08 2.50 16.47
CA ARG A 155 11.95 3.47 17.58
C ARG A 155 12.31 4.89 17.16
N THR A 156 13.12 5.06 16.12
CA THR A 156 13.51 6.37 15.59
C THR A 156 12.49 6.97 14.61
N LEU A 157 11.53 6.16 14.13
CA LEU A 157 10.51 6.60 13.16
C LEU A 157 9.38 7.35 13.87
N CYS A 158 8.86 8.43 13.29
CA CYS A 158 7.75 9.17 13.90
C CYS A 158 6.44 8.35 13.93
N GLU A 159 5.68 8.44 15.02
CA GLU A 159 4.38 7.76 15.23
C GLU A 159 3.22 8.48 14.55
N ILE A 160 3.49 9.65 13.98
CA ILE A 160 2.53 10.46 13.24
C ILE A 160 3.06 10.72 11.82
N PRO A 161 2.17 10.98 10.85
CA PRO A 161 2.59 11.35 9.50
C PRO A 161 3.40 12.65 9.52
N VAL A 162 4.42 12.70 8.67
CA VAL A 162 5.24 13.89 8.42
C VAL A 162 5.24 14.21 6.92
N MET A 163 5.61 15.43 6.55
CA MET A 163 5.45 15.87 5.16
C MET A 163 6.17 15.00 4.13
N LYS A 164 7.36 14.46 4.47
CA LYS A 164 8.10 13.52 3.62
C LYS A 164 7.39 12.19 3.36
N ASP A 165 6.38 11.85 4.16
CA ASP A 165 5.55 10.66 3.92
C ASP A 165 4.52 10.88 2.80
N ILE A 166 4.20 12.14 2.50
CA ILE A 166 3.14 12.54 1.57
C ILE A 166 3.75 13.14 0.29
N CYS A 167 4.64 14.11 0.46
CA CYS A 167 5.30 14.83 -0.63
C CYS A 167 6.66 14.18 -0.92
N ASN A 168 6.87 13.76 -2.17
CA ASN A 168 8.10 13.08 -2.60
C ASN A 168 8.44 11.86 -1.74
N ALA A 169 7.41 11.09 -1.37
CA ALA A 169 7.56 9.91 -0.55
C ALA A 169 8.53 8.91 -1.17
N GLU A 170 9.56 8.56 -0.41
CA GLU A 170 10.48 7.48 -0.77
C GLU A 170 9.78 6.13 -0.66
N ALA A 171 10.33 5.12 -1.33
CA ALA A 171 9.81 3.75 -1.21
C ALA A 171 9.91 3.27 0.24
N SER A 172 8.77 2.99 0.87
CA SER A 172 8.71 2.48 2.24
C SER A 172 9.45 1.14 2.38
N TYR A 173 10.32 1.01 3.39
CA TYR A 173 10.86 -0.29 3.78
C TYR A 173 9.78 -1.06 4.53
N LEU A 174 9.16 -2.04 3.88
CA LEU A 174 8.05 -2.84 4.41
C LEU A 174 8.34 -4.32 4.21
N ARG A 175 8.13 -5.10 5.26
CA ARG A 175 8.15 -6.56 5.23
C ARG A 175 6.74 -7.05 5.43
N ARG A 176 6.40 -8.21 4.85
CA ARG A 176 5.06 -8.78 5.04
C ARG A 176 4.88 -9.27 6.46
N ALA A 177 3.64 -9.21 6.94
CA ALA A 177 3.26 -9.94 8.14
C ALA A 177 3.43 -11.45 7.86
N ILE A 178 4.14 -12.15 8.73
CA ILE A 178 4.29 -13.60 8.67
C ILE A 178 2.99 -14.21 9.17
N ILE A 179 2.20 -14.77 8.25
CA ILE A 179 0.91 -15.44 8.54
C ILE A 179 1.14 -16.92 8.89
N SER A 180 2.12 -17.55 8.23
CA SER A 180 2.50 -18.94 8.41
C SER A 180 4.00 -19.01 8.65
N GLY A 181 4.39 -19.68 9.73
CA GLY A 181 5.78 -19.73 10.20
C GLY A 181 5.98 -18.92 11.48
N HIS A 182 7.20 -18.43 11.68
CA HIS A 182 7.59 -17.70 12.87
C HIS A 182 8.50 -16.52 12.52
N TYR A 183 8.52 -15.53 13.41
CA TYR A 183 9.50 -14.44 13.38
C TYR A 183 10.84 -14.93 13.96
N GLN A 184 11.88 -14.12 13.78
CA GLN A 184 13.22 -14.45 14.28
C GLN A 184 13.27 -14.28 15.81
N ASP A 185 12.79 -13.14 16.28
CA ASP A 185 12.71 -12.76 17.68
C ASP A 185 11.63 -11.66 17.86
N ALA A 186 11.42 -11.22 19.10
CA ALA A 186 10.46 -10.18 19.43
C ALA A 186 10.79 -8.82 18.76
N ALA A 187 12.07 -8.47 18.61
CA ALA A 187 12.46 -7.21 17.98
C ALA A 187 12.11 -7.20 16.49
N HIS A 188 12.33 -8.31 15.79
CA HIS A 188 11.91 -8.50 14.40
C HIS A 188 10.39 -8.41 14.28
N TYR A 189 9.63 -9.10 15.13
CA TYR A 189 8.16 -9.02 15.13
C TYR A 189 7.67 -7.58 15.26
N ILE A 190 8.15 -6.85 16.27
CA ILE A 190 7.70 -5.48 16.54
C ILE A 190 8.08 -4.53 15.40
N ASP A 191 9.28 -4.66 14.81
CA ASP A 191 9.66 -3.81 13.66
C ASP A 191 8.72 -4.01 12.47
N VAL A 192 8.40 -5.26 12.13
CA VAL A 192 7.46 -5.57 11.04
C VAL A 192 6.09 -4.98 11.33
N GLN A 193 5.55 -5.22 12.53
CA GLN A 193 4.24 -4.69 12.92
C GLN A 193 4.23 -3.16 12.91
N PHE A 194 5.22 -2.51 13.53
CA PHE A 194 5.31 -1.05 13.59
C PHE A 194 5.30 -0.43 12.18
N ARG A 195 6.13 -0.94 11.27
CA ARG A 195 6.24 -0.40 9.91
C ARG A 195 4.96 -0.62 9.11
N LEU A 196 4.30 -1.77 9.26
CA LEU A 196 3.00 -2.04 8.63
C LEU A 196 1.91 -1.12 9.18
N PHE A 197 1.77 -1.00 10.51
CA PHE A 197 0.78 -0.10 11.12
C PHE A 197 1.00 1.36 10.74
N ARG A 198 2.26 1.80 10.64
CA ARG A 198 2.59 3.15 10.19
C ARG A 198 2.23 3.36 8.72
N GLU A 199 2.46 2.36 7.88
CA GLU A 199 2.06 2.43 6.46
C GLU A 199 0.53 2.45 6.31
N ASP A 200 -0.20 1.65 7.08
CA ASP A 200 -1.68 1.66 7.11
C ASP A 200 -2.25 3.02 7.55
N LEU A 201 -1.53 3.74 8.42
CA LEU A 201 -1.87 5.10 8.82
C LEU A 201 -1.63 6.12 7.68
N VAL A 202 -0.48 6.04 7.01
CA VAL A 202 0.01 7.04 6.04
C VAL A 202 -0.57 6.84 4.65
N SER A 203 -0.58 5.60 4.16
CA SER A 203 -0.93 5.25 2.78
C SER A 203 -2.31 5.75 2.34
N PRO A 204 -3.38 5.73 3.15
CA PRO A 204 -4.68 6.22 2.69
C PRO A 204 -4.68 7.70 2.35
N LEU A 205 -3.86 8.51 3.05
CA LEU A 205 -3.71 9.92 2.74
C LEU A 205 -2.83 10.12 1.49
N ARG A 206 -1.67 9.48 1.46
CA ARG A 206 -0.70 9.60 0.36
C ARG A 206 -1.29 9.14 -0.98
N ASP A 207 -1.84 7.95 -1.00
CA ASP A 207 -2.35 7.31 -2.21
C ASP A 207 -3.68 7.95 -2.61
N GLY A 208 -4.52 8.30 -1.62
CA GLY A 208 -5.74 9.06 -1.82
C GLY A 208 -5.48 10.42 -2.49
N LEU A 209 -4.46 11.16 -2.06
CA LEU A 209 -4.07 12.43 -2.69
C LEU A 209 -3.58 12.22 -4.13
N ALA A 210 -2.81 11.15 -4.37
CA ALA A 210 -2.33 10.80 -5.72
C ALA A 210 -3.51 10.53 -6.68
N VAL A 211 -4.54 9.81 -6.23
CA VAL A 211 -5.76 9.55 -7.02
C VAL A 211 -6.58 10.83 -7.18
N TYR A 212 -6.76 11.61 -6.11
CA TYR A 212 -7.51 12.87 -6.15
C TYR A 212 -6.93 13.85 -7.18
N LYS A 213 -5.60 14.00 -7.24
CA LYS A 213 -4.93 14.82 -8.27
C LYS A 213 -5.20 14.36 -9.70
N LEU A 214 -5.42 13.06 -9.89
CA LEU A 214 -5.59 12.48 -11.22
C LEU A 214 -6.98 12.76 -11.80
N ASN A 215 -8.03 12.68 -10.98
CA ASN A 215 -9.41 12.73 -11.45
C ASN A 215 -10.41 13.47 -10.53
N ALA A 216 -9.93 14.11 -9.46
CA ALA A 216 -10.72 14.87 -8.49
C ALA A 216 -11.88 14.10 -7.84
N THR A 217 -11.79 12.76 -7.80
CA THR A 217 -12.81 11.89 -7.19
C THR A 217 -12.65 11.85 -5.67
N THR A 218 -13.75 11.56 -4.96
CA THR A 218 -13.77 11.42 -3.48
C THR A 218 -14.69 10.26 -3.06
N ARG A 219 -14.53 9.73 -1.83
CA ARG A 219 -15.28 8.57 -1.32
C ARG A 219 -16.80 8.69 -1.35
N TYR A 220 -17.34 9.92 -1.36
CA TYR A 220 -18.79 10.20 -1.38
C TYR A 220 -19.33 10.55 -2.77
N GLN A 221 -18.47 10.66 -3.78
CA GLN A 221 -18.87 10.84 -5.18
C GLN A 221 -19.02 9.50 -5.93
N LYS A 222 -19.26 8.39 -5.20
CA LYS A 222 -19.38 7.01 -5.71
C LYS A 222 -20.50 6.75 -6.75
N TRP A 223 -21.13 7.80 -7.28
CA TRP A 223 -22.08 7.75 -8.38
C TRP A 223 -21.56 8.57 -9.57
N VAL A 224 -20.35 8.27 -10.02
CA VAL A 224 -20.02 8.52 -11.43
C VAL A 224 -20.63 7.35 -12.20
N GLU A 225 -21.37 7.61 -13.27
CA GLU A 225 -22.05 6.60 -14.11
C GLU A 225 -21.08 5.57 -14.74
N ASP A 226 -19.79 5.68 -14.47
CA ASP A 226 -18.68 4.91 -15.01
C ASP A 226 -17.85 4.35 -13.84
N ASP A 227 -18.14 3.10 -13.44
CA ASP A 227 -17.49 2.31 -12.37
C ASP A 227 -16.00 2.00 -12.67
N SER A 228 -15.43 2.65 -13.71
CA SER A 228 -14.12 2.36 -14.27
C SER A 228 -12.98 3.27 -13.81
N GLN A 229 -13.28 4.40 -13.20
CA GLN A 229 -12.25 5.32 -12.71
C GLN A 229 -11.89 5.04 -11.25
N PRO A 230 -10.58 4.97 -10.90
CA PRO A 230 -10.17 4.78 -9.52
C PRO A 230 -10.69 5.96 -8.68
N SER A 231 -11.51 5.67 -7.66
CA SER A 231 -12.03 6.68 -6.76
C SER A 231 -11.05 6.91 -5.62
N SER A 232 -10.76 8.18 -5.29
CA SER A 232 -9.92 8.50 -4.14
C SER A 232 -10.61 8.07 -2.85
N ASP A 233 -9.82 7.44 -1.95
CA ASP A 233 -10.24 7.13 -0.59
C ASP A 233 -10.24 8.36 0.34
N LEU A 234 -10.18 9.59 -0.21
CA LEU A 234 -10.30 10.82 0.54
C LEU A 234 -11.73 11.35 0.59
N ILE A 235 -12.00 12.12 1.65
CA ILE A 235 -13.13 13.04 1.71
C ILE A 235 -12.53 14.44 1.73
N VAL A 236 -12.99 15.30 0.82
CA VAL A 236 -12.46 16.66 0.69
C VAL A 236 -13.54 17.66 1.06
N PHE A 237 -13.21 18.56 1.98
CA PHE A 237 -14.05 19.68 2.38
C PHE A 237 -13.40 21.00 1.95
N GLU A 238 -14.20 22.00 1.65
CA GLU A 238 -13.76 23.35 1.30
C GLU A 238 -13.92 24.30 2.50
N VAL A 239 -12.87 25.08 2.75
CA VAL A 239 -12.77 26.10 3.81
C VAL A 239 -12.76 27.47 3.17
N GLU A 240 -13.67 28.35 3.58
CA GLU A 240 -13.81 29.73 3.09
C GLU A 240 -12.62 30.60 3.49
N ALA A 241 -12.21 30.48 4.75
CA ALA A 241 -11.15 31.28 5.33
C ALA A 241 -10.51 30.56 6.52
N ILE A 242 -9.19 30.69 6.61
CA ILE A 242 -8.39 30.31 7.78
C ILE A 242 -7.96 31.57 8.51
N GLU A 243 -8.12 31.59 9.83
CA GLU A 243 -7.69 32.69 10.68
C GLU A 243 -6.17 32.71 10.91
N GLY A 244 -5.68 33.77 11.56
CA GLY A 244 -4.30 33.83 12.03
C GLY A 244 -4.01 32.80 13.12
N VAL A 245 -2.72 32.55 13.38
CA VAL A 245 -2.29 31.68 14.48
C VAL A 245 -2.79 32.24 15.80
N GLN A 246 -3.37 31.36 16.61
CA GLN A 246 -3.77 31.59 17.98
C GLN A 246 -2.98 30.66 18.91
N VAL A 247 -2.93 31.01 20.19
CA VAL A 247 -2.23 30.24 21.22
C VAL A 247 -3.25 29.80 22.26
N ARG A 248 -3.31 28.50 22.53
CA ARG A 248 -4.19 27.95 23.55
C ARG A 248 -3.67 28.32 24.94
N PRO A 249 -4.45 29.00 25.80
CA PRO A 249 -3.94 29.48 27.10
C PRO A 249 -3.56 28.38 28.09
N SER A 250 -4.14 27.17 27.97
CA SER A 250 -3.94 26.10 28.93
C SER A 250 -2.59 25.39 28.83
N ASP A 251 -2.05 25.27 27.62
CA ASP A 251 -0.87 24.44 27.31
C ASP A 251 0.12 25.13 26.35
N GLY A 252 -0.21 26.30 25.80
CA GLY A 252 0.63 27.03 24.85
C GLY A 252 0.58 26.49 23.43
N THR A 253 -0.31 25.54 23.12
CA THR A 253 -0.39 24.92 21.78
C THR A 253 -0.85 25.93 20.74
N LEU A 254 -0.15 26.00 19.61
CA LEU A 254 -0.55 26.83 18.46
C LEU A 254 -1.70 26.19 17.71
N PHE A 255 -2.71 26.97 17.33
CA PHE A 255 -3.83 26.49 16.52
C PHE A 255 -4.43 27.60 15.67
N ARG A 256 -5.28 27.23 14.70
CA ARG A 256 -6.00 28.15 13.81
C ARG A 256 -7.44 27.74 13.73
N TYR A 257 -8.34 28.72 13.57
CA TYR A 257 -9.71 28.46 13.18
C TYR A 257 -9.85 28.46 11.66
N ALA A 258 -10.68 27.56 11.16
CA ALA A 258 -11.11 27.47 9.77
C ALA A 258 -12.62 27.41 9.71
N LYS A 259 -13.22 28.18 8.80
CA LYS A 259 -14.66 28.15 8.56
C LYS A 259 -14.96 27.37 7.29
N LEU A 260 -15.70 26.27 7.41
CA LEU A 260 -16.18 25.51 6.26
C LEU A 260 -17.21 26.29 5.44
N THR A 261 -17.19 26.05 4.13
CA THR A 261 -18.25 26.53 3.23
C THR A 261 -19.60 25.93 3.60
N ASP A 262 -20.69 26.61 3.23
CA ASP A 262 -22.04 26.07 3.42
C ASP A 262 -22.22 24.71 2.71
N ALA A 263 -21.59 24.50 1.56
CA ALA A 263 -21.61 23.21 0.87
C ALA A 263 -20.94 22.10 1.70
N SER A 264 -19.77 22.39 2.28
CA SER A 264 -19.02 21.44 3.11
C SER A 264 -19.70 21.14 4.43
N ARG A 265 -20.28 22.16 5.09
CA ARG A 265 -21.04 22.00 6.34
C ARG A 265 -22.29 21.14 6.15
N ASN A 266 -22.97 21.31 5.01
CA ASN A 266 -24.17 20.53 4.69
C ASN A 266 -23.85 19.17 4.04
N HIS A 267 -22.57 18.86 3.78
CA HIS A 267 -22.18 17.60 3.18
C HIS A 267 -22.47 16.43 4.14
N PRO A 268 -23.10 15.31 3.69
CA PRO A 268 -23.50 14.20 4.57
C PRO A 268 -22.34 13.57 5.36
N ALA A 269 -21.13 13.60 4.80
CA ALA A 269 -19.93 13.08 5.47
C ALA A 269 -19.51 13.90 6.69
N PHE A 270 -19.79 15.22 6.71
CA PHE A 270 -19.32 16.11 7.77
C PHE A 270 -19.70 15.62 9.16
N ALA A 271 -20.89 15.05 9.32
CA ALA A 271 -21.38 14.53 10.60
C ALA A 271 -20.45 13.48 11.26
N ARG A 272 -19.72 12.68 10.46
CA ARG A 272 -18.87 11.56 10.94
C ARG A 272 -17.38 11.77 10.71
N ASN A 273 -17.01 12.90 10.13
CA ASN A 273 -15.67 13.23 9.68
C ASN A 273 -15.18 14.51 10.36
N LEU A 274 -13.89 14.81 10.16
CA LEU A 274 -13.13 15.88 10.80
C LEU A 274 -13.21 15.79 12.32
N MET A 275 -13.12 14.56 12.84
CA MET A 275 -13.18 14.29 14.28
C MET A 275 -11.94 14.82 14.98
N PHE A 276 -12.07 15.02 16.29
CA PHE A 276 -10.95 15.36 17.17
C PHE A 276 -9.73 14.45 16.93
N GLY A 277 -8.56 15.07 16.83
CA GLY A 277 -7.26 14.44 16.61
C GLY A 277 -7.07 13.79 15.25
N GLN A 278 -7.99 13.95 14.30
CA GLN A 278 -7.80 13.43 12.96
C GLN A 278 -6.64 14.14 12.24
N CYS A 279 -5.82 13.38 11.50
CA CYS A 279 -4.81 13.94 10.61
C CYS A 279 -5.46 14.29 9.27
N VAL A 280 -5.25 15.51 8.80
CA VAL A 280 -5.74 16.00 7.50
C VAL A 280 -4.61 16.66 6.73
N CYS A 281 -4.77 16.75 5.42
CA CYS A 281 -3.92 17.57 4.56
C CYS A 281 -4.72 18.79 4.08
N LEU A 282 -4.16 19.99 4.23
CA LEU A 282 -4.72 21.20 3.65
C LEU A 282 -3.95 21.57 2.38
N SER A 283 -4.64 22.19 1.42
CA SER A 283 -4.04 22.79 0.23
C SER A 283 -4.87 23.95 -0.30
N CYS A 284 -4.22 25.00 -0.80
CA CYS A 284 -4.88 26.12 -1.49
C CYS A 284 -4.77 26.05 -3.02
N ASP A 285 -4.29 24.93 -3.58
CA ASP A 285 -4.08 24.72 -5.02
C ASP A 285 -4.56 23.35 -5.52
N ASP A 286 -5.53 22.76 -4.84
CA ASP A 286 -6.07 21.42 -5.11
C ASP A 286 -5.02 20.31 -4.99
N PHE A 287 -4.13 20.48 -4.01
CA PHE A 287 -3.04 19.57 -3.69
C PHE A 287 -2.09 19.41 -4.87
N ARG A 288 -1.77 20.45 -5.66
CA ARG A 288 -0.80 20.31 -6.76
C ARG A 288 0.62 20.42 -6.22
N GLU A 289 0.94 21.55 -5.62
CA GLU A 289 2.25 21.85 -5.03
C GLU A 289 2.13 22.25 -3.55
N ASP A 290 0.95 22.68 -3.09
CA ASP A 290 0.71 23.11 -1.72
C ASP A 290 0.16 21.97 -0.84
N TYR A 291 0.84 21.68 0.26
CA TYR A 291 0.46 20.65 1.24
C TYR A 291 0.82 21.12 2.65
N HIS A 292 -0.14 21.02 3.56
CA HIS A 292 0.08 21.25 4.98
C HIS A 292 -0.58 20.15 5.78
N LEU A 293 0.20 19.46 6.60
CA LEU A 293 -0.35 18.46 7.51
C LEU A 293 -0.88 19.18 8.75
N ALA A 294 -2.08 18.81 9.16
CA ALA A 294 -2.69 19.36 10.36
C ALA A 294 -3.44 18.31 11.14
N ARG A 295 -3.58 18.57 12.43
CA ARG A 295 -4.40 17.78 13.35
C ARG A 295 -5.62 18.59 13.75
N ILE A 296 -6.80 18.01 13.60
CA ILE A 296 -8.04 18.61 14.10
C ILE A 296 -8.01 18.63 15.63
N VAL A 297 -8.29 19.76 16.24
CA VAL A 297 -8.32 19.97 17.70
C VAL A 297 -9.74 20.23 18.18
N GLU A 298 -10.58 20.82 17.34
CA GLU A 298 -11.98 21.07 17.68
C GLU A 298 -12.82 21.11 16.40
N ARG A 299 -14.06 20.66 16.50
CA ARG A 299 -15.03 20.69 15.41
C ARG A 299 -16.39 21.04 15.98
N GLU A 300 -16.90 22.21 15.63
CA GLU A 300 -18.25 22.62 15.95
C GLU A 300 -19.23 22.18 14.86
N ASP A 301 -20.46 21.86 15.24
CA ASP A 301 -21.53 21.52 14.28
C ASP A 301 -21.92 22.73 13.40
N THR A 302 -21.54 23.95 13.80
CA THR A 302 -21.62 25.18 13.01
C THR A 302 -20.65 25.22 11.82
N GLY A 303 -19.80 24.20 11.64
CA GLY A 303 -18.81 24.15 10.56
C GLY A 303 -17.54 24.96 10.84
N ILE A 304 -17.30 25.35 12.10
CA ILE A 304 -16.03 25.92 12.56
C ILE A 304 -15.12 24.77 12.98
N LEU A 305 -13.89 24.79 12.48
CA LEU A 305 -12.83 23.83 12.79
C LEU A 305 -11.70 24.56 13.51
N ALA A 306 -11.13 23.94 14.53
CA ALA A 306 -9.81 24.34 15.03
C ALA A 306 -8.81 23.23 14.68
N PHE A 307 -7.64 23.62 14.19
CA PHE A 307 -6.57 22.66 13.89
C PHE A 307 -5.20 23.21 14.29
N THR A 308 -4.28 22.30 14.56
CA THR A 308 -2.87 22.60 14.81
C THR A 308 -2.04 22.11 13.63
N SER A 309 -1.15 22.96 13.13
CA SER A 309 -0.20 22.56 12.09
C SER A 309 0.76 21.50 12.65
N MET A 310 1.00 20.45 11.86
CA MET A 310 1.97 19.39 12.17
C MET A 310 3.34 19.68 11.56
N ASP A 311 3.44 20.73 10.75
CA ASP A 311 4.68 21.16 10.11
C ASP A 311 5.36 22.26 10.93
N GLU A 312 6.67 22.15 11.14
CA GLU A 312 7.45 23.09 11.96
C GLU A 312 7.39 24.53 11.43
N ASN A 313 7.29 24.71 10.11
CA ASN A 313 7.32 26.02 9.46
C ASN A 313 5.96 26.71 9.35
N ASP A 314 4.84 26.03 9.68
CA ASP A 314 3.45 26.48 9.52
C ASP A 314 3.23 27.52 8.41
N ALA A 315 3.39 27.08 7.15
CA ALA A 315 3.32 27.95 5.98
C ALA A 315 1.87 28.35 5.59
N ILE A 316 0.87 28.01 6.41
CA ILE A 316 -0.54 28.26 6.13
C ILE A 316 -0.84 29.77 6.14
N VAL A 317 -1.40 30.25 5.03
CA VAL A 317 -1.72 31.66 4.82
C VAL A 317 -3.14 31.97 5.28
N LYS A 318 -3.30 33.01 6.11
CA LYS A 318 -4.61 33.47 6.58
C LYS A 318 -5.47 34.05 5.46
N ASN A 319 -6.79 34.08 5.66
CA ASN A 319 -7.78 34.68 4.75
C ASN A 319 -7.72 34.15 3.31
N ARG A 320 -7.35 32.88 3.15
CA ARG A 320 -7.33 32.18 1.87
C ARG A 320 -8.24 30.95 1.94
N VAL A 321 -8.77 30.57 0.77
CA VAL A 321 -9.56 29.35 0.59
C VAL A 321 -8.61 28.15 0.59
N TYR A 322 -9.03 27.09 1.27
CA TYR A 322 -8.29 25.83 1.35
C TYR A 322 -9.23 24.64 1.17
N HIS A 323 -8.71 23.56 0.59
CA HIS A 323 -9.30 22.24 0.64
C HIS A 323 -8.67 21.45 1.77
N VAL A 324 -9.50 20.72 2.52
CA VAL A 324 -9.10 19.84 3.63
C VAL A 324 -9.42 18.41 3.21
N ALA A 325 -8.37 17.62 2.97
CA ALA A 325 -8.47 16.21 2.65
C ALA A 325 -8.34 15.37 3.91
N GLU A 326 -9.34 14.52 4.14
CA GLU A 326 -9.39 13.57 5.24
C GLU A 326 -9.28 12.11 4.73
N PRO A 327 -8.30 11.35 5.23
CA PRO A 327 -8.14 9.94 4.88
C PRO A 327 -9.12 9.03 5.64
N GLN A 328 -9.12 7.74 5.32
CA GLN A 328 -9.87 6.74 6.08
C GLN A 328 -9.19 6.36 7.41
N SER A 329 -7.87 6.47 7.49
CA SER A 329 -7.10 6.20 8.70
C SER A 329 -7.38 7.26 9.77
N TYR A 330 -7.55 6.82 11.02
CA TYR A 330 -7.80 7.70 12.16
C TYR A 330 -6.56 7.81 13.06
N LEU A 331 -5.94 8.99 13.09
CA LEU A 331 -4.62 9.20 13.68
C LEU A 331 -4.51 8.72 15.14
N ILE A 332 -5.43 9.11 16.01
CA ILE A 332 -5.32 8.80 17.45
C ILE A 332 -5.24 7.28 17.69
N ALA A 333 -6.06 6.49 16.98
CA ALA A 333 -6.07 5.04 17.16
C ALA A 333 -4.72 4.40 16.81
N TYR A 334 -4.12 4.81 15.68
CA TYR A 334 -2.81 4.30 15.28
C TYR A 334 -1.69 4.83 16.18
N GLN A 335 -1.71 6.12 16.54
CA GLN A 335 -0.68 6.74 17.35
C GLN A 335 -0.50 6.04 18.70
N HIS A 336 -1.60 5.67 19.38
CA HIS A 336 -1.52 4.91 20.64
C HIS A 336 -0.89 3.53 20.48
N VAL A 337 -1.19 2.82 19.40
CA VAL A 337 -0.59 1.51 19.10
C VAL A 337 0.88 1.66 18.78
N LEU A 338 1.25 2.61 17.92
CA LEU A 338 2.64 2.87 17.51
C LEU A 338 3.52 3.26 18.71
N LEU A 339 3.02 4.11 19.60
CA LEU A 339 3.71 4.45 20.85
C LEU A 339 3.92 3.21 21.74
N SER A 340 2.86 2.41 21.92
CA SER A 340 2.94 1.18 22.74
C SER A 340 3.95 0.17 22.18
N LEU A 341 4.04 0.05 20.84
CA LEU A 341 5.02 -0.82 20.18
C LEU A 341 6.46 -0.36 20.43
N LYS A 342 6.70 0.95 20.51
CA LYS A 342 8.04 1.49 20.82
C LYS A 342 8.45 1.30 22.28
N ASP A 343 7.48 1.36 23.19
CA ASP A 343 7.70 1.27 24.63
C ASP A 343 8.12 -0.14 25.10
N PHE A 344 7.91 -1.18 24.28
CA PHE A 344 8.41 -2.52 24.63
C PHE A 344 9.93 -2.52 24.80
N SER A 345 10.37 -2.98 25.97
CA SER A 345 11.79 -3.08 26.28
C SER A 345 12.45 -4.19 25.45
N PRO A 346 13.63 -3.94 24.87
CA PRO A 346 14.44 -4.99 24.25
C PRO A 346 14.89 -6.08 25.23
N CYS A 347 14.84 -5.80 26.54
CA CYS A 347 15.37 -6.65 27.60
C CYS A 347 14.31 -7.53 28.28
N SER A 348 13.07 -7.55 27.78
CA SER A 348 11.98 -8.32 28.40
C SER A 348 11.10 -8.96 27.35
N PRO A 349 10.52 -10.14 27.64
CA PRO A 349 9.59 -10.77 26.74
C PRO A 349 8.33 -9.93 26.53
N ILE A 350 7.81 -9.95 25.30
CA ILE A 350 6.54 -9.29 25.00
C ILE A 350 5.35 -10.18 25.41
N PRO A 351 4.18 -9.59 25.66
CA PRO A 351 2.95 -10.37 25.87
C PRO A 351 2.72 -11.35 24.72
N PHE A 352 2.42 -12.60 25.06
CA PHE A 352 2.17 -13.68 24.09
C PHE A 352 3.32 -13.95 23.10
N GLU A 353 4.58 -13.59 23.42
CA GLU A 353 5.75 -13.82 22.56
C GLU A 353 5.81 -15.24 21.99
N ARG A 354 5.58 -16.23 22.86
CA ARG A 354 5.51 -17.65 22.49
C ARG A 354 4.65 -17.94 21.26
N TYR A 355 3.49 -17.29 21.21
CA TYR A 355 2.47 -17.54 20.20
C TYR A 355 2.65 -16.61 18.99
N LEU A 356 2.93 -15.32 19.23
CA LEU A 356 3.05 -14.30 18.19
C LEU A 356 4.37 -14.37 17.42
N VAL A 357 5.47 -14.60 18.13
CA VAL A 357 6.82 -14.62 17.55
C VAL A 357 7.16 -16.02 17.08
N TYR A 358 7.05 -17.02 17.96
CA TYR A 358 7.51 -18.38 17.67
C TYR A 358 6.42 -19.30 17.08
N GLY A 359 5.20 -18.80 16.86
CA GLY A 359 4.14 -19.51 16.13
C GLY A 359 3.69 -20.82 16.80
N LYS A 360 3.87 -20.98 18.11
CA LYS A 360 3.46 -22.18 18.82
C LYS A 360 1.93 -22.26 18.89
N CYS A 361 1.35 -23.38 18.47
CA CYS A 361 -0.12 -23.55 18.38
C CYS A 361 -0.74 -24.28 19.59
N ASP A 362 0.08 -24.90 20.44
CA ASP A 362 -0.39 -25.58 21.65
C ASP A 362 -0.74 -24.54 22.74
N VAL A 363 -2.02 -24.44 23.07
CA VAL A 363 -2.52 -23.47 24.05
C VAL A 363 -2.27 -23.98 25.46
N ARG A 364 -1.32 -23.36 26.17
CA ARG A 364 -0.98 -23.70 27.55
C ARG A 364 -1.92 -23.06 28.54
N LYS A 365 -2.06 -23.68 29.71
CA LYS A 365 -2.72 -23.04 30.85
C LYS A 365 -1.92 -21.81 31.30
N PRO A 366 -2.58 -20.75 31.81
CA PRO A 366 -1.89 -19.63 32.44
C PRO A 366 -0.96 -20.13 33.55
N PHE A 367 0.18 -19.46 33.75
CA PHE A 367 1.21 -19.89 34.70
C PHE A 367 0.66 -20.18 36.10
N TYR A 368 -0.27 -19.35 36.58
CA TYR A 368 -0.90 -19.51 37.91
C TYR A 368 -1.85 -20.72 38.03
N MET A 369 -2.17 -21.41 36.93
CA MET A 369 -3.00 -22.62 36.91
C MET A 369 -2.19 -23.91 36.65
N ARG A 370 -0.87 -23.80 36.47
CA ARG A 370 0.02 -24.95 36.28
C ARG A 370 0.42 -25.48 37.65
N ILE A 371 -0.24 -26.55 38.08
CA ILE A 371 0.02 -27.21 39.37
C ILE A 371 1.19 -28.21 39.23
N ASP A 372 1.19 -28.95 38.12
CA ASP A 372 2.26 -29.87 37.76
C ASP A 372 3.14 -29.24 36.68
N GLU A 373 4.45 -29.38 36.83
CA GLU A 373 5.43 -28.87 35.87
C GLU A 373 5.56 -29.85 34.69
N ASP A 374 5.02 -29.47 33.54
CA ASP A 374 5.29 -30.17 32.28
C ASP A 374 6.73 -29.84 31.83
N VAL A 375 7.53 -30.89 31.56
CA VAL A 375 8.95 -30.75 31.24
C VAL A 375 9.18 -29.93 29.96
N GLU A 376 8.33 -30.09 28.95
CA GLU A 376 8.45 -29.34 27.69
C GLU A 376 8.10 -27.86 27.92
N GLU A 377 7.10 -27.57 28.75
CA GLU A 377 6.76 -26.19 29.10
C GLU A 377 7.90 -25.49 29.86
N VAL A 378 8.55 -26.19 30.79
CA VAL A 378 9.68 -25.66 31.56
C VAL A 378 10.88 -25.37 30.66
N LEU A 379 11.19 -26.26 29.72
CA LEU A 379 12.30 -26.08 28.78
C LEU A 379 12.05 -24.88 27.86
N ASP A 380 10.88 -24.78 27.24
CA ASP A 380 10.51 -23.63 26.40
C ASP A 380 10.59 -22.30 27.19
N ASP A 381 10.04 -22.27 28.41
CA ASP A 381 10.06 -21.07 29.26
C ASP A 381 11.50 -20.72 29.70
N ALA A 382 12.39 -21.71 29.80
CA ALA A 382 13.81 -21.50 30.10
C ALA A 382 14.59 -20.96 28.89
N GLU A 383 14.27 -21.40 27.67
CA GLU A 383 14.88 -20.89 26.43
C GLU A 383 14.61 -19.38 26.25
N ILE A 384 13.36 -18.96 26.41
CA ILE A 384 12.98 -17.53 26.33
C ILE A 384 13.71 -16.74 27.43
N ARG A 385 13.75 -17.25 28.67
CA ARG A 385 14.46 -16.59 29.77
C ARG A 385 15.95 -16.43 29.49
N LYS A 386 16.60 -17.49 29.00
CA LYS A 386 18.02 -17.50 28.67
C LYS A 386 18.34 -16.48 27.58
N TYR A 387 17.54 -16.41 26.52
CA TYR A 387 17.67 -15.40 25.47
C TYR A 387 17.73 -13.98 26.05
N TYR A 388 16.75 -13.60 26.89
CA TYR A 388 16.72 -12.26 27.48
C TYR A 388 17.81 -12.01 28.53
N GLU A 389 18.29 -13.04 29.22
CA GLU A 389 19.47 -12.92 30.08
C GLU A 389 20.73 -12.61 29.29
N ASP A 390 20.91 -13.24 28.14
CA ASP A 390 22.06 -13.01 27.26
C ASP A 390 21.99 -11.60 26.64
N VAL A 391 20.83 -11.16 26.16
CA VAL A 391 20.61 -9.77 25.71
C VAL A 391 20.99 -8.74 26.78
N ARG A 392 20.60 -8.97 28.05
CA ARG A 392 20.95 -8.08 29.16
C ARG A 392 22.45 -8.06 29.43
N LYS A 393 23.15 -9.20 29.29
CA LYS A 393 24.61 -9.26 29.44
C LYS A 393 25.30 -8.46 28.33
N ASP A 394 24.84 -8.59 27.09
CA ASP A 394 25.41 -7.89 25.94
C ASP A 394 25.25 -6.37 26.03
N ILE A 395 24.07 -5.90 26.49
CA ILE A 395 23.83 -4.48 26.73
C ILE A 395 24.74 -3.96 27.85
N ARG A 396 24.85 -4.69 28.98
CA ARG A 396 25.77 -4.31 30.07
C ARG A 396 27.22 -4.25 29.61
N ALA A 397 27.66 -5.20 28.79
CA ALA A 397 29.00 -5.21 28.22
C ALA A 397 29.24 -4.05 27.25
N SER A 398 28.21 -3.65 26.49
CA SER A 398 28.26 -2.50 25.58
C SER A 398 28.36 -1.18 26.33
N ILE A 399 27.55 -0.99 27.39
CA ILE A 399 27.62 0.18 28.28
C ILE A 399 28.98 0.27 28.96
N ALA A 400 29.53 -0.86 29.43
CA ALA A 400 30.85 -0.89 30.06
C ALA A 400 32.00 -0.53 29.10
N LYS A 401 31.81 -0.72 27.79
CA LYS A 401 32.81 -0.37 26.75
C LYS A 401 32.73 1.09 26.30
N ASN A 402 31.57 1.74 26.41
CA ASN A 402 31.35 3.13 26.04
C ASN A 402 30.51 3.85 27.12
N PRO A 403 31.13 4.27 28.24
CA PRO A 403 30.42 4.97 29.31
C PRO A 403 29.94 6.37 28.91
N GLU A 404 30.50 6.99 27.86
CA GLU A 404 30.18 8.36 27.42
C GLU A 404 29.05 8.44 26.38
N SER A 405 28.48 7.33 25.89
CA SER A 405 27.45 7.35 24.83
C SER A 405 26.00 7.26 25.31
N TYR A 406 25.77 7.27 26.62
CA TYR A 406 24.46 7.10 27.25
C TYR A 406 24.22 8.08 28.41
N GLU A 407 24.64 9.34 28.24
CA GLU A 407 24.11 10.48 29.04
C GLU A 407 22.89 11.11 28.36
#